data_AF-A0A815YMK3-F1
#
_entry.id   AF-A0A815YMK3-F1
#
_cell.length_a   1.000
_cell.length_b   1.000
_cell.length_c   1.000
_cell.angle_alpha   90.00
_cell.angle_beta   90.00
_cell.angle_gamma   90.00
#
_symmetry.space_group_name_H-M   'P 1'
#
loop_
_entity.id
_entity.type
_entity.pdbx_description
1 polymer ?
#
loop_
_entity_poly.entity_id
_entity_poly.type
_entity_poly.pdbx_seq_one_letter_code
_entity_poly.pdbx_strand_id
1 'polypeptide(L)'
;MFRYSIINHCRWSVLSSLISRHSSKNYSPTLKKNFDKKTFDYFYTRRLKIFHDNQQQMSNHIRTHLESLLKTSSIITNLNDLNTRNTMKNFSQTLTIEQFNDLLFFAYEHNIKLDFLIKRLIECLIPMNKTISSNLFIEFINLLVLHQQKYYDYQTKNPNKILENIISSFEFNLTDEQIKNISLIDLSLLCSAMYRLQMPLKNQNLLDYIGQYLINDEKKKILSAVDKQNFIKILTLSNYGKISIANSLTNRFNQSFEQHRKLKLNTFSYEIVRMTMRIGIYLLTFRFYSKDFFHNCLKLIEFESNSSSTLYRAKDMIQIMNTLIYMGYIKKNNIKYMNLIYVHDKMKQFEQKPERLVDVLAPLAMIGEFPEDLLEKLFAKENLNQLSESRMKEKLFFISQSHKLLCSPQRPYLDQMYLDSLPRHLYGSWEIEKRKRPYFSIVMQRLLECVPNRYYVKSAFILKHFKSPDIIIHLNTNQQPQIIPNETKKSLQSFDKNEDNGSMYALEVLCEEELCANDPLRPLGLFYAKARQLQKLNYIPVIIYPSDSLHQVKTKEEIFKWIVKRAQATELLLNEN
;
A
#
# COMPACT_ATOMS: atom_id res chain seq x y z
N MET A 1 -5.52 -19.90 1.20
CA MET A 1 -4.58 -19.38 0.18
C MET A 1 -5.23 -18.59 -0.98
N PHE A 2 -6.52 -18.24 -0.98
CA PHE A 2 -7.17 -17.55 -2.13
C PHE A 2 -8.01 -16.29 -1.81
N ARG A 3 -7.85 -15.69 -0.62
CA ARG A 3 -8.46 -14.38 -0.23
C ARG A 3 -7.78 -13.13 -0.85
N TYR A 4 -7.10 -13.27 -1.99
CA TYR A 4 -5.83 -12.56 -2.20
C TYR A 4 -5.72 -11.55 -3.38
N SER A 5 -6.74 -11.24 -4.20
CA SER A 5 -6.42 -10.74 -5.57
C SER A 5 -6.73 -9.30 -5.98
N ILE A 6 -7.51 -8.47 -5.26
CA ILE A 6 -7.73 -7.05 -5.68
C ILE A 6 -7.52 -6.06 -4.53
N ILE A 7 -7.85 -6.43 -3.30
CA ILE A 7 -7.52 -5.60 -2.13
C ILE A 7 -6.02 -5.71 -1.82
N ASN A 8 -5.35 -6.84 -2.11
CA ASN A 8 -3.90 -6.86 -2.21
C ASN A 8 -3.37 -6.09 -3.43
N HIS A 9 -4.19 -5.80 -4.45
CA HIS A 9 -3.76 -4.88 -5.52
C HIS A 9 -3.56 -3.46 -5.02
N CYS A 10 -4.40 -2.96 -4.11
CA CYS A 10 -4.20 -1.67 -3.45
C CYS A 10 -3.32 -1.78 -2.20
N ARG A 11 -3.55 -2.75 -1.31
CA ARG A 11 -2.76 -3.00 -0.09
C ARG A 11 -1.31 -3.32 -0.42
N TRP A 12 -1.04 -4.23 -1.36
CA TRP A 12 0.32 -4.49 -1.78
C TRP A 12 0.87 -3.46 -2.75
N SER A 13 0.16 -2.51 -3.40
CA SER A 13 0.79 -1.62 -4.41
C SER A 13 1.24 -0.31 -3.81
N VAL A 14 0.36 0.34 -3.08
CA VAL A 14 0.40 0.34 -1.62
C VAL A 14 1.78 0.09 -0.99
N LEU A 15 1.86 -1.09 -0.40
CA LEU A 15 3.08 -1.65 0.16
C LEU A 15 4.19 -1.90 -0.88
N SER A 16 3.99 -2.07 -2.19
CA SER A 16 5.04 -2.51 -3.14
C SER A 16 5.80 -1.41 -3.85
N SER A 17 5.12 -0.31 -4.15
CA SER A 17 5.74 0.99 -4.40
C SER A 17 6.61 1.39 -3.20
N LEU A 18 6.17 1.03 -1.98
CA LEU A 18 6.94 1.08 -0.74
C LEU A 18 8.02 -0.04 -0.64
N ILE A 19 7.79 -1.27 -1.14
CA ILE A 19 8.69 -2.47 -1.16
C ILE A 19 9.83 -2.30 -2.19
N SER A 20 9.68 -1.45 -3.21
CA SER A 20 10.81 -1.03 -4.09
C SER A 20 11.96 -0.37 -3.31
N ARG A 21 11.79 -0.13 -2.00
CA ARG A 21 12.84 0.14 -1.03
C ARG A 21 13.47 -1.14 -0.49
N HIS A 22 14.05 -1.94 -1.36
CA HIS A 22 15.32 -2.61 -1.09
C HIS A 22 16.07 -2.87 -2.42
N SER A 23 15.98 -1.96 -3.39
CA SER A 23 16.85 -1.94 -4.58
C SER A 23 17.55 -0.57 -4.78
N SER A 24 18.87 -0.59 -4.60
CA SER A 24 19.90 0.35 -5.09
C SER A 24 20.24 1.67 -4.34
N LYS A 25 21.53 1.70 -3.96
CA LYS A 25 22.61 2.71 -3.99
C LYS A 25 22.37 4.23 -4.04
N ASN A 26 21.22 4.78 -4.43
CA ASN A 26 21.10 6.24 -4.65
C ASN A 26 19.98 6.89 -3.83
N TYR A 27 20.09 6.83 -2.50
CA TYR A 27 19.51 7.88 -1.66
C TYR A 27 20.44 9.09 -1.70
N SER A 28 19.93 10.31 -1.50
CA SER A 28 20.84 11.38 -1.05
C SER A 28 21.56 10.81 0.18
N PRO A 29 22.90 10.69 0.17
CA PRO A 29 23.63 10.05 1.26
C PRO A 29 23.26 10.69 2.60
N THR A 30 22.91 11.98 2.58
CA THR A 30 22.49 12.80 3.71
C THR A 30 21.23 12.32 4.44
N LEU A 31 20.13 11.97 3.75
CA LEU A 31 18.87 11.61 4.44
C LEU A 31 18.87 10.19 5.02
N LYS A 32 19.55 9.23 4.36
CA LYS A 32 19.73 7.87 4.88
C LYS A 32 20.75 7.88 6.04
N LYS A 33 21.85 8.63 5.89
CA LYS A 33 22.78 8.92 6.99
C LYS A 33 22.05 9.53 8.18
N ASN A 34 21.13 10.48 7.99
CA ASN A 34 20.49 11.17 9.12
C ASN A 34 19.55 10.30 9.98
N PHE A 35 18.85 9.31 9.42
CA PHE A 35 18.00 8.43 10.25
C PHE A 35 18.81 7.34 10.93
N ASP A 36 19.66 6.64 10.19
CA ASP A 36 20.48 5.57 10.77
C ASP A 36 21.48 6.15 11.78
N LYS A 37 21.96 7.38 11.55
CA LYS A 37 22.70 8.18 12.54
C LYS A 37 21.83 8.56 13.74
N LYS A 38 20.61 9.08 13.58
CA LYS A 38 19.74 9.39 14.75
C LYS A 38 19.39 8.17 15.60
N THR A 39 19.12 7.02 14.97
CA THR A 39 18.88 5.77 15.70
C THR A 39 20.15 5.30 16.40
N PHE A 40 21.31 5.38 15.74
CA PHE A 40 22.59 5.07 16.36
C PHE A 40 22.94 6.05 17.50
N ASP A 41 22.78 7.37 17.30
CA ASP A 41 22.98 8.43 18.28
C ASP A 41 22.07 8.24 19.51
N TYR A 42 20.86 7.71 19.33
CA TYR A 42 19.97 7.33 20.44
C TYR A 42 20.58 6.20 21.27
N PHE A 43 21.02 5.10 20.64
CA PHE A 43 21.68 4.00 21.35
C PHE A 43 22.98 4.46 22.00
N TYR A 44 23.76 5.28 21.29
CA TYR A 44 24.97 5.92 21.78
C TYR A 44 24.68 6.75 23.03
N THR A 45 23.68 7.65 23.00
CA THR A 45 23.28 8.48 24.15
C THR A 45 22.73 7.66 25.32
N ARG A 46 21.95 6.61 25.04
CA ARG A 46 21.41 5.71 26.07
C ARG A 46 22.53 4.96 26.77
N ARG A 47 23.51 4.46 26.01
CA ARG A 47 24.72 3.82 26.55
C ARG A 47 25.57 4.80 27.35
N LEU A 48 25.77 6.03 26.87
CA LEU A 48 26.47 7.08 27.64
C LEU A 48 25.81 7.34 29.00
N LYS A 49 24.48 7.35 29.07
CA LYS A 49 23.76 7.51 30.35
C LYS A 49 23.95 6.33 31.30
N ILE A 50 24.14 5.12 30.78
CA ILE A 50 24.43 3.92 31.57
C ILE A 50 25.87 3.95 32.09
N PHE A 51 26.81 4.42 31.27
CA PHE A 51 28.25 4.47 31.61
C PHE A 51 28.70 5.75 32.32
N HIS A 52 27.80 6.73 32.55
CA HIS A 52 28.07 7.98 33.30
C HIS A 52 29.31 8.79 32.86
N ASP A 53 29.82 8.63 31.63
CA ASP A 53 31.13 9.15 31.21
C ASP A 53 31.13 9.89 29.85
N ASN A 54 32.20 10.66 29.59
CA ASN A 54 32.44 11.44 28.37
C ASN A 54 32.59 10.55 27.12
N GLN A 55 32.23 11.09 25.94
CA GLN A 55 32.16 10.37 24.65
C GLN A 55 33.41 9.53 24.27
N GLN A 56 34.62 10.03 24.55
CA GLN A 56 35.87 9.32 24.26
C GLN A 56 36.11 8.11 25.19
N GLN A 57 35.52 8.09 26.38
CA GLN A 57 35.67 6.99 27.33
C GLN A 57 34.75 5.81 26.99
N MET A 58 33.56 6.04 26.40
CA MET A 58 32.62 4.94 26.11
C MET A 58 33.11 3.98 25.02
N SER A 59 33.63 4.49 23.90
CA SER A 59 34.18 3.63 22.83
C SER A 59 35.39 2.86 23.36
N ASN A 60 36.26 3.51 24.15
CA ASN A 60 37.38 2.86 24.83
C ASN A 60 36.92 1.86 25.90
N HIS A 61 35.81 2.08 26.60
CA HIS A 61 35.28 1.17 27.60
C HIS A 61 34.65 -0.06 26.94
N ILE A 62 33.82 0.12 25.91
CA ILE A 62 33.26 -1.00 25.13
C ILE A 62 34.40 -1.79 24.48
N ARG A 63 35.40 -1.09 23.92
CA ARG A 63 36.61 -1.70 23.38
C ARG A 63 37.39 -2.48 24.45
N THR A 64 37.68 -1.89 25.61
CA THR A 64 38.42 -2.55 26.69
C THR A 64 37.64 -3.76 27.24
N HIS A 65 36.31 -3.63 27.36
CA HIS A 65 35.42 -4.72 27.76
C HIS A 65 35.44 -5.86 26.74
N LEU A 66 35.34 -5.54 25.44
CA LEU A 66 35.39 -6.53 24.36
C LEU A 66 36.81 -7.14 24.18
N GLU A 67 37.89 -6.38 24.37
CA GLU A 67 39.29 -6.86 24.33
C GLU A 67 39.55 -7.85 25.47
N SER A 68 39.06 -7.52 26.67
CA SER A 68 39.08 -8.41 27.84
C SER A 68 38.26 -9.69 27.60
N LEU A 69 37.02 -9.53 27.11
CA LEU A 69 36.10 -10.64 26.86
C LEU A 69 36.61 -11.60 25.77
N LEU A 70 37.09 -11.06 24.66
CA LEU A 70 37.63 -11.84 23.54
C LEU A 70 39.10 -12.25 23.74
N LYS A 71 39.72 -11.90 24.89
CA LYS A 71 41.13 -12.16 25.23
C LYS A 71 42.08 -11.78 24.10
N THR A 72 41.91 -10.58 23.53
CA THR A 72 42.67 -10.10 22.38
C THR A 72 43.10 -8.65 22.56
N SER A 73 44.28 -8.31 22.04
CA SER A 73 44.75 -6.92 21.92
C SER A 73 44.21 -6.21 20.67
N SER A 74 43.51 -6.92 19.77
CA SER A 74 42.91 -6.37 18.56
C SER A 74 41.54 -6.99 18.28
N ILE A 75 40.47 -6.32 18.74
CA ILE A 75 39.09 -6.75 18.48
C ILE A 75 38.80 -6.82 16.99
N ILE A 76 39.31 -5.87 16.19
CA ILE A 76 39.01 -5.84 14.75
C ILE A 76 39.55 -7.10 14.07
N THR A 77 40.78 -7.48 14.38
CA THR A 77 41.40 -8.70 13.84
C THR A 77 40.64 -9.94 14.31
N ASN A 78 40.31 -10.01 15.60
CA ASN A 78 39.57 -11.15 16.16
C ASN A 78 38.13 -11.26 15.61
N LEU A 79 37.41 -10.15 15.44
CA LEU A 79 36.08 -10.15 14.82
C LEU A 79 36.15 -10.56 13.35
N ASN A 80 37.16 -10.14 12.59
CA ASN A 80 37.36 -10.59 11.22
C ASN A 80 37.68 -12.08 11.17
N ASP A 81 38.54 -12.57 12.07
CA ASP A 81 38.90 -13.98 12.19
C ASP A 81 37.70 -14.83 12.59
N LEU A 82 36.92 -14.42 13.60
CA LEU A 82 35.67 -15.04 14.03
C LEU A 82 34.59 -15.01 12.93
N ASN A 83 34.65 -14.04 12.04
CA ASN A 83 33.75 -13.98 10.89
C ASN A 83 34.14 -14.96 9.77
N THR A 84 35.19 -15.78 9.94
CA THR A 84 35.51 -16.91 9.05
C THR A 84 34.90 -18.23 9.55
N ARG A 85 34.57 -19.15 8.62
CA ARG A 85 33.88 -20.41 8.97
C ARG A 85 34.68 -21.35 9.89
N ASN A 86 36.02 -21.27 9.90
CA ASN A 86 36.90 -22.26 10.53
C ASN A 86 37.16 -22.01 12.02
N THR A 87 37.26 -20.75 12.44
CA THR A 87 37.48 -20.30 13.83
C THR A 87 36.21 -20.43 14.70
N MET A 88 35.04 -20.43 14.07
CA MET A 88 33.73 -20.47 14.72
C MET A 88 33.38 -21.77 15.46
N LYS A 89 34.11 -22.88 15.22
CA LYS A 89 33.89 -24.13 15.97
C LYS A 89 34.25 -24.01 17.46
N ASN A 90 35.07 -23.01 17.82
CA ASN A 90 35.57 -22.80 19.17
C ASN A 90 34.93 -21.60 19.87
N PHE A 91 33.94 -20.93 19.25
CA PHE A 91 33.19 -19.83 19.88
C PHE A 91 32.16 -20.41 20.85
N SER A 92 32.64 -20.91 22.00
CA SER A 92 31.87 -21.67 22.99
C SER A 92 31.44 -20.84 24.21
N GLN A 93 31.58 -19.52 24.17
CA GLN A 93 31.22 -18.68 25.31
C GLN A 93 29.74 -18.30 25.27
N THR A 94 29.06 -18.51 26.39
CA THR A 94 27.72 -17.95 26.66
C THR A 94 27.86 -16.45 26.87
N LEU A 95 27.75 -15.66 25.80
CA LEU A 95 27.67 -14.20 25.92
C LEU A 95 26.32 -13.79 26.48
N THR A 96 26.31 -12.76 27.32
CA THR A 96 25.08 -12.09 27.74
C THR A 96 24.53 -11.24 26.59
N ILE A 97 23.24 -10.89 26.64
CA ILE A 97 22.66 -10.00 25.62
C ILE A 97 23.28 -8.60 25.59
N GLU A 98 23.78 -8.13 26.74
CA GLU A 98 24.51 -6.86 26.83
C GLU A 98 25.81 -6.94 26.04
N GLN A 99 26.58 -8.02 26.22
CA GLN A 99 27.81 -8.28 25.47
C GLN A 99 27.54 -8.44 23.97
N PHE A 100 26.40 -9.04 23.59
CA PHE A 100 25.96 -9.08 22.20
C PHE A 100 25.66 -7.69 21.64
N ASN A 101 24.96 -6.85 22.41
CA ASN A 101 24.67 -5.47 21.99
C ASN A 101 25.94 -4.65 21.85
N ASP A 102 26.90 -4.80 22.78
CA ASP A 102 28.22 -4.15 22.72
C ASP A 102 28.97 -4.52 21.43
N LEU A 103 28.96 -5.81 21.09
CA LEU A 103 29.62 -6.31 19.90
C LEU A 103 28.97 -5.79 18.62
N LEU A 104 27.63 -5.82 18.53
CA LEU A 104 26.90 -5.29 17.37
C LEU A 104 27.08 -3.78 17.22
N PHE A 105 27.09 -3.06 18.34
CA PHE A 105 27.31 -1.62 18.37
C PHE A 105 28.71 -1.27 17.86
N PHE A 106 29.74 -1.92 18.40
CA PHE A 106 31.13 -1.75 17.98
C PHE A 106 31.33 -2.08 16.49
N ALA A 107 30.79 -3.21 16.03
CA ALA A 107 30.89 -3.60 14.63
C ALA A 107 30.20 -2.60 13.69
N TYR A 108 29.04 -2.08 14.10
CA TYR A 108 28.36 -1.04 13.35
C TYR A 108 29.19 0.26 13.30
N GLU A 109 29.72 0.72 14.43
CA GLU A 109 30.55 1.93 14.54
C GLU A 109 31.80 1.85 13.66
N HIS A 110 32.49 0.71 13.70
CA HIS A 110 33.77 0.49 13.01
C HIS A 110 33.66 -0.05 11.57
N ASN A 111 32.47 -0.04 10.98
CA ASN A 111 32.23 -0.52 9.61
C ASN A 111 32.58 -2.01 9.38
N ILE A 112 32.48 -2.87 10.40
CA ILE A 112 32.79 -4.30 10.31
C ILE A 112 31.55 -5.08 9.83
N LYS A 113 31.70 -5.93 8.82
CA LYS A 113 30.63 -6.82 8.33
C LYS A 113 30.63 -8.13 9.12
N LEU A 114 29.47 -8.58 9.61
CA LEU A 114 29.32 -9.70 10.56
C LEU A 114 28.48 -10.85 9.96
N ASP A 115 28.79 -11.29 8.75
CA ASP A 115 27.97 -12.26 7.99
C ASP A 115 27.80 -13.61 8.72
N PHE A 116 28.88 -14.19 9.24
CA PHE A 116 28.85 -15.47 9.96
C PHE A 116 28.62 -15.29 11.45
N LEU A 117 29.12 -14.19 12.01
CA LEU A 117 28.98 -13.89 13.42
C LEU A 117 27.50 -13.71 13.80
N ILE A 118 26.76 -12.87 13.08
CA ILE A 118 25.32 -12.66 13.33
C ILE A 118 24.56 -13.99 13.41
N LYS A 119 24.78 -14.93 12.48
CA LYS A 119 24.10 -16.22 12.48
C LYS A 119 24.32 -16.97 13.80
N ARG A 120 25.56 -17.01 14.29
CA ARG A 120 25.93 -17.65 15.55
C ARG A 120 25.42 -16.90 16.77
N LEU A 121 25.51 -15.57 16.79
CA LEU A 121 24.95 -14.76 17.90
C LEU A 121 23.45 -15.07 18.07
N ILE A 122 22.73 -15.20 16.96
CA ILE A 122 21.31 -15.56 16.99
C ILE A 122 21.11 -16.97 17.55
N GLU A 123 21.86 -17.97 17.06
CA GLU A 123 21.72 -19.35 17.53
C GLU A 123 21.95 -19.47 19.06
N CYS A 124 22.84 -18.65 19.62
CA CYS A 124 23.08 -18.56 21.07
C CYS A 124 21.92 -17.92 21.86
N LEU A 125 21.10 -17.07 21.24
CA LEU A 125 20.02 -16.35 21.90
C LEU A 125 18.68 -17.12 21.93
N ILE A 126 18.46 -18.05 21.01
CA ILE A 126 17.22 -18.84 20.92
C ILE A 126 16.84 -19.51 22.27
N PRO A 127 17.76 -20.10 23.06
CA PRO A 127 17.43 -20.70 24.35
C PRO A 127 17.08 -19.70 25.47
N MET A 128 17.50 -18.44 25.35
CA MET A 128 17.47 -17.44 26.43
C MET A 128 16.20 -16.57 26.47
N ASN A 129 15.27 -16.74 25.52
CA ASN A 129 14.15 -15.81 25.29
C ASN A 129 13.17 -15.59 26.46
N LYS A 130 13.21 -16.39 27.55
CA LYS A 130 12.26 -16.27 28.67
C LYS A 130 12.73 -15.36 29.81
N THR A 131 14.02 -15.03 29.89
CA THR A 131 14.60 -14.31 31.05
C THR A 131 15.21 -12.96 30.70
N ILE A 132 15.16 -12.55 29.43
CA ILE A 132 15.81 -11.33 28.96
C ILE A 132 14.92 -10.11 29.20
N SER A 133 15.51 -9.02 29.70
CA SER A 133 14.87 -7.70 29.74
C SER A 133 14.42 -7.27 28.35
N SER A 134 13.14 -6.94 28.20
CA SER A 134 12.55 -6.51 26.93
C SER A 134 13.33 -5.35 26.28
N ASN A 135 13.88 -4.45 27.09
CA ASN A 135 14.66 -3.30 26.63
C ASN A 135 15.98 -3.71 25.95
N LEU A 136 16.74 -4.61 26.57
CA LEU A 136 18.00 -5.11 26.02
C LEU A 136 17.77 -5.90 24.72
N PHE A 137 16.66 -6.63 24.66
CA PHE A 137 16.28 -7.37 23.47
C PHE A 137 15.84 -6.46 22.32
N ILE A 138 15.10 -5.39 22.61
CA ILE A 138 14.72 -4.41 21.58
C ILE A 138 15.96 -3.69 21.05
N GLU A 139 16.92 -3.33 21.90
CA GLU A 139 18.20 -2.79 21.47
C GLU A 139 18.94 -3.77 20.53
N PHE A 140 19.01 -5.05 20.91
CA PHE A 140 19.59 -6.11 20.08
C PHE A 140 18.95 -6.17 18.70
N ILE A 141 17.62 -6.28 18.62
CA ILE A 141 16.88 -6.32 17.35
C ILE A 141 17.24 -5.10 16.49
N ASN A 142 17.26 -3.90 17.07
CA ASN A 142 17.47 -2.68 16.32
C ASN A 142 18.90 -2.56 15.79
N LEU A 143 19.91 -2.83 16.62
CA LEU A 143 21.31 -2.86 16.20
C LEU A 143 21.50 -3.90 15.09
N LEU A 144 20.87 -5.06 15.22
CA LEU A 144 20.93 -6.12 14.23
C LEU A 144 20.28 -5.71 12.90
N VAL A 145 19.13 -5.03 12.92
CA VAL A 145 18.50 -4.49 11.71
C VAL A 145 19.35 -3.39 11.08
N LEU A 146 19.95 -2.49 11.86
CA LEU A 146 20.87 -1.48 11.36
C LEU A 146 22.09 -2.12 10.67
N HIS A 147 22.67 -3.13 11.32
CA HIS A 147 23.80 -3.88 10.80
C HIS A 147 23.43 -4.59 9.50
N GLN A 148 22.31 -5.32 9.49
CA GLN A 148 21.82 -5.99 8.29
C GLN A 148 21.62 -4.98 7.16
N GLN A 149 21.05 -3.80 7.40
CA GLN A 149 20.81 -2.82 6.35
C GLN A 149 22.07 -2.14 5.81
N LYS A 150 23.09 -1.98 6.67
CA LYS A 150 24.38 -1.42 6.29
C LYS A 150 25.14 -2.36 5.37
N TYR A 151 25.09 -3.67 5.64
CA TYR A 151 25.84 -4.68 4.89
C TYR A 151 24.99 -5.66 4.08
N TYR A 152 23.71 -5.34 3.88
CA TYR A 152 22.77 -6.21 3.17
C TYR A 152 23.29 -6.51 1.77
N ASP A 153 23.51 -7.79 1.48
CA ASP A 153 23.79 -8.23 0.12
C ASP A 153 22.46 -8.28 -0.67
N TYR A 154 22.26 -7.26 -1.50
CA TYR A 154 21.11 -7.10 -2.37
C TYR A 154 20.88 -8.27 -3.33
N GLN A 155 21.90 -9.09 -3.59
CA GLN A 155 21.78 -10.23 -4.51
C GLN A 155 21.00 -11.39 -3.89
N THR A 156 21.08 -11.58 -2.57
CA THR A 156 20.48 -12.74 -1.90
C THR A 156 18.99 -12.57 -1.56
N LYS A 157 18.48 -11.33 -1.53
CA LYS A 157 17.07 -10.91 -1.35
C LYS A 157 16.26 -11.54 -0.20
N ASN A 158 16.84 -12.42 0.60
CA ASN A 158 16.16 -13.05 1.72
C ASN A 158 16.46 -12.26 3.00
N PRO A 159 15.45 -11.81 3.76
CA PRO A 159 15.67 -11.48 5.16
C PRO A 159 16.28 -12.71 5.84
N ASN A 160 17.19 -12.49 6.80
CA ASN A 160 17.78 -13.60 7.51
C ASN A 160 16.64 -14.34 8.25
N LYS A 161 16.20 -15.49 7.74
CA LYS A 161 15.09 -16.28 8.29
C LYS A 161 15.26 -16.55 9.78
N ILE A 162 16.51 -16.60 10.23
CA ILE A 162 16.91 -16.76 11.62
C ILE A 162 16.54 -15.49 12.43
N LEU A 163 16.73 -14.28 11.90
CA LEU A 163 16.25 -13.03 12.49
C LEU A 163 14.72 -12.97 12.56
N GLU A 164 14.03 -13.41 11.50
CA GLU A 164 12.57 -13.47 11.52
C GLU A 164 12.05 -14.40 12.62
N ASN A 165 12.70 -15.55 12.81
CA ASN A 165 12.36 -16.48 13.87
C ASN A 165 12.57 -15.89 15.27
N ILE A 166 13.67 -15.17 15.51
CA ILE A 166 13.91 -14.50 16.80
C ILE A 166 12.82 -13.46 17.08
N ILE A 167 12.61 -12.54 16.13
CA ILE A 167 11.68 -11.43 16.33
C ILE A 167 10.27 -11.96 16.53
N SER A 168 9.87 -12.97 15.75
CA SER A 168 8.58 -13.64 15.95
C SER A 168 8.50 -14.24 17.35
N SER A 169 9.53 -14.97 17.79
CA SER A 169 9.52 -15.58 19.12
C SER A 169 9.44 -14.53 20.24
N PHE A 170 10.17 -13.42 20.12
CA PHE A 170 10.12 -12.34 21.10
C PHE A 170 8.75 -11.70 21.14
N GLU A 171 8.20 -11.35 19.97
CA GLU A 171 6.90 -10.73 19.85
C GLU A 171 5.78 -11.59 20.48
N PHE A 172 5.83 -12.92 20.28
CA PHE A 172 4.87 -13.85 20.88
C PHE A 172 5.04 -14.01 22.40
N ASN A 173 6.23 -13.79 22.92
CA ASN A 173 6.54 -13.99 24.34
C ASN A 173 6.39 -12.72 25.18
N LEU A 174 6.11 -11.56 24.56
CA LEU A 174 5.86 -10.32 25.29
C LEU A 174 4.56 -10.42 26.11
N THR A 175 4.68 -10.31 27.44
CA THR A 175 3.54 -10.24 28.35
C THR A 175 2.89 -8.86 28.33
N ASP A 176 1.63 -8.75 28.78
CA ASP A 176 0.93 -7.46 28.85
C ASP A 176 1.65 -6.45 29.75
N GLU A 177 2.25 -6.91 30.83
CA GLU A 177 3.07 -6.08 31.72
C GLU A 177 4.33 -5.58 31.00
N GLN A 178 5.03 -6.47 30.29
CA GLN A 178 6.19 -6.09 29.49
C GLN A 178 5.80 -5.08 28.41
N ILE A 179 4.69 -5.29 27.70
CA ILE A 179 4.18 -4.37 26.67
C ILE A 179 3.93 -2.97 27.26
N LYS A 180 3.28 -2.89 28.43
CA LYS A 180 3.00 -1.62 29.13
C LYS A 180 4.27 -0.91 29.61
N ASN A 181 5.34 -1.65 29.86
CA ASN A 181 6.61 -1.12 30.36
C ASN A 181 7.62 -0.80 29.25
N ILE A 182 7.34 -1.16 27.99
CA ILE A 182 8.20 -0.79 26.84
C ILE A 182 8.13 0.73 26.65
N SER A 183 9.30 1.38 26.56
CA SER A 183 9.35 2.81 26.28
C SER A 183 8.79 3.13 24.89
N LEU A 184 8.17 4.30 24.73
CA LEU A 184 7.62 4.72 23.45
C LEU A 184 8.66 4.70 22.31
N ILE A 185 9.89 5.09 22.61
CA ILE A 185 10.99 5.12 21.64
C ILE A 185 11.36 3.69 21.23
N ASP A 186 11.51 2.79 22.19
CA ASP A 186 11.83 1.38 21.93
C ASP A 186 10.74 0.71 21.09
N LEU A 187 9.47 0.99 21.39
CA LEU A 187 8.34 0.51 20.60
C LEU A 187 8.37 1.04 19.17
N SER A 188 8.63 2.34 18.98
CA SER A 188 8.75 2.98 17.66
C SER A 188 9.88 2.39 16.83
N LEU A 189 11.02 2.10 17.47
CA LEU A 189 12.17 1.47 16.84
C LEU A 189 11.87 0.02 16.46
N LEU A 190 11.27 -0.78 17.35
CA LEU A 190 10.80 -2.13 17.05
C LEU A 190 9.84 -2.14 15.85
N CYS A 191 8.85 -1.26 15.81
CA CYS A 191 7.93 -1.12 14.68
C CYS A 191 8.65 -0.78 13.38
N SER A 192 9.66 0.11 13.43
CA SER A 192 10.50 0.45 12.28
C SER A 192 11.32 -0.76 11.81
N ALA A 193 11.91 -1.52 12.74
CA ALA A 193 12.70 -2.72 12.46
C ALA A 193 11.84 -3.80 11.77
N MET A 194 10.69 -4.14 12.35
CA MET A 194 9.77 -5.12 11.77
C MET A 194 9.26 -4.70 10.40
N TYR A 195 8.92 -3.43 10.22
CA TYR A 195 8.51 -2.93 8.91
C TYR A 195 9.63 -3.04 7.87
N ARG A 196 10.89 -2.77 8.24
CA ARG A 196 12.05 -2.92 7.34
C ARG A 196 12.23 -4.37 6.93
N LEU A 197 11.99 -5.31 7.83
CA LEU A 197 12.05 -6.75 7.59
C LEU A 197 10.81 -7.32 6.88
N GLN A 198 9.80 -6.49 6.57
CA GLN A 198 8.51 -6.94 6.03
C GLN A 198 7.79 -7.96 6.93
N MET A 199 8.01 -7.86 8.25
CA MET A 199 7.38 -8.73 9.23
C MET A 199 6.13 -8.06 9.82
N PRO A 200 4.92 -8.58 9.56
CA PRO A 200 3.73 -8.12 10.28
C PRO A 200 3.79 -8.54 11.74
N LEU A 201 3.38 -7.65 12.63
CA LEU A 201 3.04 -8.00 14.02
C LEU A 201 1.81 -8.92 14.04
N LYS A 202 1.87 -9.97 14.85
CA LYS A 202 0.83 -10.95 15.15
C LYS A 202 0.29 -10.82 16.59
N ASN A 203 1.03 -10.23 17.52
CA ASN A 203 0.60 -10.03 18.90
C ASN A 203 -0.46 -8.92 18.96
N GLN A 204 -1.69 -9.32 19.27
CA GLN A 204 -2.84 -8.43 19.23
C GLN A 204 -2.85 -7.39 20.36
N ASN A 205 -2.33 -7.74 21.53
CA ASN A 205 -2.23 -6.81 22.66
C ASN A 205 -1.22 -5.71 22.36
N LEU A 206 -0.11 -6.05 21.71
CA LEU A 206 0.89 -5.07 21.24
C LEU A 206 0.30 -4.15 20.16
N LEU A 207 -0.45 -4.70 19.20
CA LEU A 207 -1.14 -3.92 18.17
C LEU A 207 -2.20 -2.97 18.78
N ASP A 208 -2.97 -3.46 19.73
CA ASP A 208 -3.93 -2.65 20.51
C ASP A 208 -3.22 -1.51 21.24
N TYR A 209 -2.10 -1.79 21.89
CA TYR A 209 -1.30 -0.81 22.61
C TYR A 209 -0.73 0.28 21.69
N ILE A 210 -0.17 -0.10 20.54
CA ILE A 210 0.28 0.84 19.49
C ILE A 210 -0.89 1.71 19.00
N GLY A 211 -2.05 1.10 18.78
CA GLY A 211 -3.27 1.81 18.38
C GLY A 211 -3.70 2.86 19.40
N GLN A 212 -3.64 2.54 20.69
CA GLN A 212 -3.98 3.48 21.77
C GLN A 212 -3.03 4.67 21.82
N TYR A 213 -1.73 4.51 21.52
CA TYR A 213 -0.82 5.65 21.40
C TYR A 213 -1.26 6.62 20.30
N LEU A 214 -1.65 6.10 19.13
CA LEU A 214 -2.13 6.94 18.03
C LEU A 214 -3.44 7.66 18.38
N ILE A 215 -4.36 6.98 19.07
CA ILE A 215 -5.63 7.56 19.53
C ILE A 215 -5.39 8.67 20.56
N ASN A 216 -4.51 8.41 21.54
CA ASN A 216 -4.21 9.34 22.62
C ASN A 216 -3.40 10.56 22.14
N ASP A 217 -2.63 10.44 21.06
CA ASP A 217 -1.85 11.53 20.48
C ASP A 217 -2.73 12.70 20.01
N GLU A 218 -3.97 12.44 19.59
CA GLU A 218 -4.91 13.49 19.21
C GLU A 218 -5.10 14.54 20.31
N LYS A 219 -5.19 14.08 21.56
CA LYS A 219 -5.38 14.95 22.74
C LYS A 219 -4.06 15.39 23.36
N LYS A 220 -3.12 14.45 23.54
CA LYS A 220 -1.93 14.65 24.37
C LYS A 220 -0.69 15.12 23.60
N LYS A 221 -0.68 15.02 22.26
CA LYS A 221 0.46 15.38 21.38
C LYS A 221 1.80 14.75 21.81
N ILE A 222 1.75 13.51 22.27
CA ILE A 222 2.90 12.80 22.86
C ILE A 222 3.84 12.18 21.82
N LEU A 223 3.37 11.95 20.59
CA LEU A 223 4.16 11.25 19.58
C LEU A 223 4.89 12.22 18.66
N SER A 224 6.15 11.92 18.36
CA SER A 224 6.86 12.60 17.29
C SER A 224 6.29 12.23 15.91
N ALA A 225 6.61 13.02 14.88
CA ALA A 225 6.24 12.67 13.51
C ALA A 225 6.87 11.34 13.04
N VAL A 226 8.02 10.95 13.62
CA VAL A 226 8.68 9.68 13.28
C VAL A 226 7.92 8.50 13.87
N ASP A 227 7.51 8.60 15.13
CA ASP A 227 6.80 7.53 15.85
C ASP A 227 5.48 7.21 15.18
N LYS A 228 4.69 8.24 14.86
CA LYS A 228 3.42 8.08 14.14
C LYS A 228 3.61 7.35 12.82
N GLN A 229 4.66 7.68 12.07
CA GLN A 229 4.93 6.99 10.80
C GLN A 229 5.29 5.52 11.00
N ASN A 230 6.08 5.20 12.02
CA ASN A 230 6.49 3.82 12.28
C ASN A 230 5.29 2.98 12.75
N PHE A 231 4.45 3.56 13.61
CA PHE A 231 3.20 2.94 14.05
C PHE A 231 2.23 2.73 12.89
N ILE A 232 1.91 3.76 12.11
CA ILE A 232 1.01 3.61 10.96
C ILE A 232 1.52 2.54 9.98
N LYS A 233 2.83 2.54 9.67
CA LYS A 233 3.44 1.54 8.79
C LYS A 233 3.24 0.12 9.30
N ILE A 234 3.54 -0.13 10.58
CA ILE A 234 3.44 -1.49 11.12
C ILE A 234 1.98 -1.93 11.23
N LEU A 235 1.06 -1.05 11.64
CA LEU A 235 -0.37 -1.36 11.68
C LEU A 235 -0.91 -1.69 10.28
N THR A 236 -0.50 -0.92 9.26
CA THR A 236 -0.83 -1.23 7.85
C THR A 236 -0.25 -2.58 7.41
N LEU A 237 1.03 -2.85 7.69
CA LEU A 237 1.69 -4.11 7.32
C LEU A 237 1.05 -5.31 8.01
N SER A 238 0.68 -5.17 9.28
CA SER A 238 0.00 -6.18 10.10
C SER A 238 -1.49 -6.36 9.75
N ASN A 239 -2.00 -5.63 8.76
CA ASN A 239 -3.43 -5.62 8.41
C ASN A 239 -4.33 -5.32 9.63
N TYR A 240 -3.84 -4.46 10.53
CA TYR A 240 -4.56 -4.06 11.72
C TYR A 240 -5.20 -2.68 11.49
N GLY A 241 -6.50 -2.69 11.18
CA GLY A 241 -7.28 -1.50 10.88
C GLY A 241 -8.40 -1.29 11.88
N LYS A 242 -8.32 -0.23 12.69
CA LYS A 242 -9.44 0.23 13.55
C LYS A 242 -9.95 1.60 13.12
N ILE A 243 -11.27 1.76 13.05
CA ILE A 243 -11.93 3.03 12.70
C ILE A 243 -11.60 4.14 13.70
N SER A 244 -11.47 3.81 14.98
CA SER A 244 -11.06 4.76 16.03
C SER A 244 -9.68 5.37 15.76
N ILE A 245 -8.72 4.55 15.30
CA ILE A 245 -7.39 5.03 14.89
C ILE A 245 -7.50 5.92 13.66
N ALA A 246 -8.29 5.52 12.66
CA ALA A 246 -8.49 6.30 11.43
C ALA A 246 -9.07 7.69 11.71
N ASN A 247 -10.10 7.76 12.57
CA ASN A 247 -10.73 9.00 12.99
C ASN A 247 -9.74 9.89 13.74
N SER A 248 -8.98 9.33 14.68
CA SER A 248 -8.01 10.09 15.46
C SER A 248 -6.86 10.66 14.61
N LEU A 249 -6.30 9.85 13.70
CA LEU A 249 -5.30 10.31 12.73
C LEU A 249 -5.84 11.44 11.84
N THR A 250 -7.07 11.28 11.36
CA THR A 250 -7.74 12.27 10.52
C THR A 250 -7.98 13.58 11.25
N ASN A 251 -8.53 13.53 12.46
CA ASN A 251 -8.78 14.70 13.29
C ASN A 251 -7.48 15.46 13.57
N ARG A 252 -6.41 14.74 13.92
CA ARG A 252 -5.11 15.34 14.18
C ARG A 252 -4.53 16.03 12.94
N PHE A 253 -4.66 15.41 11.77
CA PHE A 253 -4.26 16.02 10.51
C PHE A 253 -5.07 17.30 10.23
N ASN A 254 -6.40 17.22 10.30
CA ASN A 254 -7.28 18.36 10.02
C ASN A 254 -7.03 19.54 10.97
N GLN A 255 -6.82 19.28 12.26
CA GLN A 255 -6.43 20.32 13.23
C GLN A 255 -5.12 20.99 12.85
N SER A 256 -4.11 20.20 12.45
CA SER A 256 -2.79 20.72 12.05
C SER A 256 -2.88 21.51 10.74
N PHE A 257 -3.73 21.06 9.82
CA PHE A 257 -4.00 21.72 8.54
C PHE A 257 -4.70 23.08 8.75
N GLU A 258 -5.74 23.14 9.58
CA GLU A 258 -6.44 24.38 9.88
C GLU A 258 -5.58 25.38 10.66
N GLN A 259 -4.73 24.91 11.57
CA GLN A 259 -3.73 25.76 12.23
C GLN A 259 -2.78 26.40 11.21
N HIS A 260 -2.28 25.61 10.24
CA HIS A 260 -1.43 26.12 9.17
C HIS A 260 -2.12 27.22 8.36
N ARG A 261 -3.38 26.99 8.01
CA ARG A 261 -4.21 27.94 7.25
C ARG A 261 -4.45 29.25 8.02
N LYS A 262 -4.76 29.16 9.32
CA LYS A 262 -4.97 30.33 10.19
C LYS A 262 -3.70 31.19 10.30
N LEU A 263 -2.53 30.56 10.34
CA LEU A 263 -1.25 31.25 10.41
C LEU A 263 -0.77 31.81 9.07
N LYS A 264 -1.52 31.60 7.97
CA LYS A 264 -1.18 32.06 6.60
C LYS A 264 0.26 31.70 6.20
N LEU A 265 0.71 30.51 6.60
CA LEU A 265 2.06 30.06 6.30
C LEU A 265 2.18 29.74 4.81
N ASN A 266 3.31 30.15 4.22
CA ASN A 266 3.57 30.00 2.78
C ASN A 266 4.06 28.60 2.39
N THR A 267 4.30 27.69 3.35
CA THR A 267 4.78 26.32 3.09
C THR A 267 4.37 25.37 4.19
N PHE A 268 3.75 24.21 3.88
CA PHE A 268 3.58 23.14 4.86
C PHE A 268 4.92 22.53 5.26
N SER A 269 5.04 22.07 6.51
CA SER A 269 6.23 21.32 6.90
C SER A 269 6.27 19.99 6.16
N TYR A 270 7.48 19.55 5.77
CA TYR A 270 7.66 18.27 5.11
C TYR A 270 7.14 17.08 5.94
N GLU A 271 7.14 17.22 7.26
CA GLU A 271 6.58 16.22 8.17
C GLU A 271 5.06 16.07 8.03
N ILE A 272 4.33 17.19 7.86
CA ILE A 272 2.88 17.17 7.61
C ILE A 272 2.59 16.40 6.33
N VAL A 273 3.22 16.76 5.21
CA VAL A 273 2.99 16.09 3.91
C VAL A 273 3.28 14.59 4.00
N ARG A 274 4.40 14.23 4.64
CA ARG A 274 4.80 12.83 4.80
C ARG A 274 3.84 12.06 5.71
N MET A 275 3.27 12.71 6.72
CA MET A 275 2.22 12.15 7.57
C MET A 275 0.91 11.99 6.82
N THR A 276 0.48 13.00 6.05
CA THR A 276 -0.72 12.94 5.18
C THR A 276 -0.65 11.75 4.25
N MET A 277 0.50 11.54 3.60
CA MET A 277 0.72 10.36 2.77
C MET A 277 0.49 9.07 3.58
N ARG A 278 1.08 8.92 4.77
CA ARG A 278 0.93 7.70 5.59
C ARG A 278 -0.51 7.46 6.06
N ILE A 279 -1.20 8.52 6.47
CA ILE A 279 -2.62 8.44 6.84
C ILE A 279 -3.44 8.01 5.62
N GLY A 280 -3.21 8.63 4.46
CA GLY A 280 -3.89 8.28 3.22
C GLY A 280 -3.69 6.82 2.81
N ILE A 281 -2.49 6.27 3.00
CA ILE A 281 -2.21 4.84 2.79
C ILE A 281 -3.03 3.97 3.76
N TYR A 282 -3.05 4.32 5.04
CA TYR A 282 -3.78 3.57 6.05
C TYR A 282 -5.29 3.58 5.76
N LEU A 283 -5.85 4.76 5.45
CA LEU A 283 -7.24 4.92 5.05
C LEU A 283 -7.58 4.10 3.81
N LEU A 284 -6.74 4.12 2.77
CA LEU A 284 -6.94 3.30 1.57
C LEU A 284 -6.85 1.79 1.86
N THR A 285 -5.87 1.36 2.65
CA THR A 285 -5.64 -0.06 3.00
C THR A 285 -6.85 -0.68 3.69
N PHE A 286 -7.48 0.09 4.57
CA PHE A 286 -8.63 -0.33 5.36
C PHE A 286 -9.95 0.23 4.85
N ARG A 287 -9.93 0.99 3.74
CA ARG A 287 -11.09 1.57 3.07
C ARG A 287 -11.91 2.49 3.98
N PHE A 288 -11.25 3.15 4.92
CA PHE A 288 -11.86 4.17 5.77
C PHE A 288 -12.01 5.45 4.98
N TYR A 289 -13.25 5.94 4.86
CA TYR A 289 -13.54 7.15 4.12
C TYR A 289 -13.64 8.35 5.07
N SER A 290 -12.97 9.46 4.73
CA SER A 290 -13.15 10.75 5.40
C SER A 290 -13.16 11.88 4.39
N LYS A 291 -14.33 12.51 4.23
CA LYS A 291 -14.52 13.64 3.31
C LYS A 291 -13.58 14.80 3.65
N ASP A 292 -13.48 15.17 4.93
CA ASP A 292 -12.67 16.30 5.37
C ASP A 292 -11.17 16.05 5.17
N PHE A 293 -10.70 14.85 5.49
CA PHE A 293 -9.31 14.46 5.22
C PHE A 293 -8.99 14.59 3.74
N PHE A 294 -9.81 14.00 2.87
CA PHE A 294 -9.58 14.02 1.43
C PHE A 294 -9.70 15.43 0.84
N HIS A 295 -10.64 16.24 1.33
CA HIS A 295 -10.76 17.64 0.95
C HIS A 295 -9.51 18.44 1.27
N ASN A 296 -8.97 18.28 2.49
CA ASN A 296 -7.74 18.95 2.90
C ASN A 296 -6.51 18.41 2.17
N CYS A 297 -6.51 17.13 1.76
CA CYS A 297 -5.49 16.62 0.85
C CYS A 297 -5.53 17.31 -0.52
N LEU A 298 -6.72 17.58 -1.10
CA LEU A 298 -6.82 18.34 -2.34
C LEU A 298 -6.25 19.74 -2.19
N LYS A 299 -6.61 20.45 -1.12
CA LYS A 299 -6.06 21.78 -0.83
C LYS A 299 -4.55 21.75 -0.67
N LEU A 300 -3.99 20.72 -0.02
CA LEU A 300 -2.54 20.54 0.11
C LEU A 300 -1.87 20.39 -1.26
N ILE A 301 -2.49 19.61 -2.15
CA ILE A 301 -2.02 19.38 -3.52
C ILE A 301 -2.08 20.67 -4.35
N GLU A 302 -3.20 21.41 -4.29
CA GLU A 302 -3.37 22.71 -4.97
C GLU A 302 -2.35 23.74 -4.48
N PHE A 303 -2.10 23.76 -3.18
CA PHE A 303 -1.13 24.64 -2.57
C PHE A 303 0.27 24.38 -3.11
N GLU A 304 0.70 23.11 -3.17
CA GLU A 304 2.00 22.74 -3.72
C GLU A 304 2.09 22.99 -5.23
N SER A 305 1.02 22.77 -5.99
CA SER A 305 1.03 23.02 -7.45
C SER A 305 1.21 24.49 -7.80
N ASN A 306 0.86 25.40 -6.89
CA ASN A 306 1.02 26.84 -7.08
C ASN A 306 2.35 27.34 -6.49
N SER A 307 3.14 26.48 -5.84
CA SER A 307 4.42 26.87 -5.25
C SER A 307 5.53 26.82 -6.30
N SER A 308 6.40 27.82 -6.33
CA SER A 308 7.57 27.86 -7.20
C SER A 308 8.72 26.97 -6.68
N SER A 309 8.57 26.40 -5.49
CA SER A 309 9.60 25.66 -4.77
C SER A 309 9.29 24.18 -4.73
N THR A 310 10.22 23.33 -5.18
CA THR A 310 10.07 21.88 -5.09
C THR A 310 10.41 21.35 -3.69
N LEU A 311 9.60 21.68 -2.68
CA LEU A 311 9.88 21.34 -1.28
C LEU A 311 9.63 19.87 -0.96
N TYR A 312 8.63 19.25 -1.59
CA TYR A 312 8.24 17.88 -1.26
C TYR A 312 8.75 16.86 -2.29
N ARG A 313 8.90 15.61 -1.85
CA ARG A 313 9.26 14.51 -2.76
C ARG A 313 8.05 14.19 -3.65
N ALA A 314 8.27 14.08 -4.97
CA ALA A 314 7.22 13.74 -5.93
C ALA A 314 6.40 12.52 -5.50
N LYS A 315 7.09 11.47 -5.04
CA LYS A 315 6.43 10.22 -4.62
C LYS A 315 5.41 10.40 -3.50
N ASP A 316 5.63 11.34 -2.58
CA ASP A 316 4.73 11.51 -1.42
C ASP A 316 3.43 12.17 -1.90
N MET A 317 3.54 13.18 -2.78
CA MET A 317 2.40 13.83 -3.44
C MET A 317 1.63 12.88 -4.35
N ILE A 318 2.35 12.12 -5.18
CA ILE A 318 1.78 11.06 -6.02
C ILE A 318 1.00 10.06 -5.17
N GLN A 319 1.54 9.65 -4.02
CA GLN A 319 0.85 8.69 -3.17
C GLN A 319 -0.43 9.26 -2.55
N ILE A 320 -0.42 10.55 -2.16
CA ILE A 320 -1.64 11.24 -1.68
C ILE A 320 -2.67 11.29 -2.82
N MET A 321 -2.26 11.69 -4.01
CA MET A 321 -3.12 11.73 -5.20
C MET A 321 -3.70 10.35 -5.52
N ASN A 322 -2.86 9.32 -5.52
CA ASN A 322 -3.27 7.93 -5.74
C ASN A 322 -4.32 7.52 -4.72
N THR A 323 -4.13 7.83 -3.43
CA THR A 323 -5.14 7.58 -2.40
C THR A 323 -6.47 8.24 -2.75
N LEU A 324 -6.46 9.51 -3.15
CA LEU A 324 -7.69 10.23 -3.49
C LEU A 324 -8.41 9.63 -4.70
N ILE A 325 -7.67 9.22 -5.73
CA ILE A 325 -8.24 8.55 -6.90
C ILE A 325 -8.82 7.17 -6.53
N TYR A 326 -8.04 6.33 -5.83
CA TYR A 326 -8.50 4.99 -5.44
C TYR A 326 -9.71 5.04 -4.51
N MET A 327 -9.80 6.05 -3.64
CA MET A 327 -10.96 6.26 -2.75
C MET A 327 -12.16 6.92 -3.45
N GLY A 328 -12.08 7.16 -4.76
CA GLY A 328 -13.17 7.76 -5.54
C GLY A 328 -13.42 9.23 -5.24
N TYR A 329 -12.42 9.94 -4.69
CA TYR A 329 -12.54 11.35 -4.30
C TYR A 329 -12.15 12.32 -5.42
N ILE A 330 -11.12 12.02 -6.20
CA ILE A 330 -10.72 12.81 -7.38
C ILE A 330 -11.41 12.29 -8.65
N LYS A 331 -11.77 13.23 -9.53
CA LYS A 331 -12.51 13.03 -10.77
C LYS A 331 -11.74 13.61 -11.96
N LYS A 332 -12.20 13.33 -13.18
CA LYS A 332 -11.62 13.89 -14.40
C LYS A 332 -11.66 15.41 -14.41
N ASN A 333 -12.80 16.05 -14.15
CA ASN A 333 -13.02 17.51 -14.31
C ASN A 333 -12.29 18.39 -13.28
N ASN A 334 -11.60 17.77 -12.35
CA ASN A 334 -10.85 18.38 -11.27
C ASN A 334 -9.43 18.81 -11.75
N ILE A 335 -9.27 19.22 -13.03
CA ILE A 335 -8.02 19.16 -13.84
C ILE A 335 -6.84 20.04 -13.37
N LYS A 336 -6.97 20.89 -12.36
CA LYS A 336 -5.81 21.65 -11.81
C LYS A 336 -4.71 20.72 -11.25
N TYR A 337 -5.04 19.46 -10.96
CA TYR A 337 -4.12 18.43 -10.47
C TYR A 337 -3.11 17.93 -11.53
N MET A 338 -3.38 18.13 -12.83
CA MET A 338 -2.47 17.76 -13.92
C MET A 338 -1.19 18.62 -13.96
N ASN A 339 -1.16 19.77 -13.28
CA ASN A 339 0.07 20.56 -13.16
C ASN A 339 1.12 19.88 -12.27
N LEU A 340 0.71 18.96 -11.38
CA LEU A 340 1.67 18.06 -10.74
C LEU A 340 2.11 16.94 -11.67
N ILE A 341 1.35 16.63 -12.74
CA ILE A 341 1.71 15.71 -13.83
C ILE A 341 2.75 16.31 -14.77
N TYR A 342 2.96 17.63 -14.75
CA TYR A 342 4.26 18.24 -15.06
C TYR A 342 5.34 17.87 -14.01
N VAL A 343 5.31 16.61 -13.56
CA VAL A 343 6.41 15.84 -12.97
C VAL A 343 7.64 15.87 -13.88
N HIS A 344 7.63 16.43 -15.10
CA HIS A 344 8.79 16.47 -16.00
C HIS A 344 10.12 16.77 -15.28
N ASP A 345 10.16 17.74 -14.37
CA ASP A 345 11.40 18.05 -13.61
C ASP A 345 11.78 17.01 -12.55
N LYS A 346 10.80 16.26 -12.03
CA LYS A 346 11.00 15.16 -11.06
C LYS A 346 10.97 13.76 -11.70
N MET A 347 10.68 13.65 -13.00
CA MET A 347 10.59 12.40 -13.79
C MET A 347 11.94 11.70 -13.95
N LYS A 348 13.05 12.46 -13.87
CA LYS A 348 14.41 11.90 -13.77
C LYS A 348 14.54 10.91 -12.61
N GLN A 349 13.73 11.05 -11.54
CA GLN A 349 13.72 10.11 -10.41
C GLN A 349 13.01 8.77 -10.70
N PHE A 350 12.31 8.69 -11.83
CA PHE A 350 11.56 7.50 -12.27
C PHE A 350 12.20 6.79 -13.46
N GLU A 351 13.14 7.42 -14.16
CA GLU A 351 13.89 6.85 -15.30
C GLU A 351 14.51 5.48 -15.03
N GLN A 352 14.91 5.23 -13.79
CA GLN A 352 15.59 3.99 -13.41
C GLN A 352 14.63 2.89 -12.92
N LYS A 353 13.31 3.14 -12.84
CA LYS A 353 12.34 2.24 -12.21
C LYS A 353 10.97 2.27 -12.91
N PRO A 354 10.77 1.48 -13.98
CA PRO A 354 9.52 1.47 -14.73
C PRO A 354 8.30 1.06 -13.89
N GLU A 355 8.48 0.33 -12.77
CA GLU A 355 7.40 -0.03 -11.86
C GLU A 355 6.72 1.21 -11.25
N ARG A 356 7.50 2.26 -11.00
CA ARG A 356 6.97 3.51 -10.45
C ARG A 356 6.12 4.25 -11.47
N LEU A 357 6.46 4.14 -12.75
CA LEU A 357 5.68 4.72 -13.83
C LEU A 357 4.31 4.03 -13.93
N VAL A 358 4.28 2.70 -13.77
CA VAL A 358 3.03 1.93 -13.66
C VAL A 358 2.19 2.36 -12.44
N ASP A 359 2.82 2.58 -11.28
CA ASP A 359 2.14 3.00 -10.06
C ASP A 359 1.55 4.42 -10.14
N VAL A 360 2.10 5.28 -10.99
CA VAL A 360 1.56 6.62 -11.31
C VAL A 360 0.45 6.54 -12.35
N LEU A 361 0.68 5.81 -13.45
CA LEU A 361 -0.24 5.78 -14.58
C LEU A 361 -1.52 4.98 -14.33
N ALA A 362 -1.48 3.94 -13.47
CA ALA A 362 -2.68 3.16 -13.19
C ALA A 362 -3.82 4.01 -12.56
N PRO A 363 -3.59 4.81 -11.50
CA PRO A 363 -4.59 5.74 -10.99
C PRO A 363 -5.03 6.80 -12.02
N LEU A 364 -4.11 7.33 -12.83
CA LEU A 364 -4.47 8.28 -13.89
C LEU A 364 -5.41 7.66 -14.93
N ALA A 365 -5.13 6.43 -15.34
CA ALA A 365 -6.01 5.66 -16.21
C ALA A 365 -7.41 5.43 -15.58
N MET A 366 -7.50 5.31 -14.25
CA MET A 366 -8.80 5.22 -13.58
C MET A 366 -9.63 6.48 -13.80
N ILE A 367 -9.03 7.67 -13.78
CA ILE A 367 -9.72 8.94 -14.05
C ILE A 367 -9.79 9.31 -15.54
N GLY A 368 -9.27 8.45 -16.42
CA GLY A 368 -9.28 8.65 -17.86
C GLY A 368 -8.25 9.67 -18.36
N GLU A 369 -7.16 9.84 -17.60
CA GLU A 369 -6.03 10.70 -17.94
C GLU A 369 -4.83 9.86 -18.40
N PHE A 370 -4.27 10.25 -19.54
CA PHE A 370 -3.30 9.46 -20.28
C PHE A 370 -2.19 10.36 -20.84
N PRO A 371 -1.21 10.76 -20.00
CA PRO A 371 -0.07 11.56 -20.46
C PRO A 371 0.73 10.76 -21.50
N GLU A 372 0.74 11.24 -22.74
CA GLU A 372 1.25 10.49 -23.90
C GLU A 372 2.75 10.18 -23.76
N ASP A 373 3.54 11.18 -23.36
CA ASP A 373 4.98 11.07 -23.10
C ASP A 373 5.32 9.95 -22.10
N LEU A 374 4.50 9.82 -21.06
CA LEU A 374 4.67 8.79 -20.04
C LEU A 374 4.24 7.41 -20.52
N LEU A 375 3.21 7.34 -21.35
CA LEU A 375 2.75 6.08 -21.95
C LEU A 375 3.77 5.54 -22.97
N GLU A 376 4.32 6.40 -23.82
CA GLU A 376 5.39 6.05 -24.76
C GLU A 376 6.59 5.46 -24.02
N LYS A 377 7.02 6.14 -22.96
CA LYS A 377 8.10 5.66 -22.11
C LYS A 377 7.75 4.33 -21.44
N LEU A 378 6.55 4.19 -20.89
CA LEU A 378 6.13 2.96 -20.22
C LEU A 378 6.10 1.76 -21.18
N PHE A 379 5.61 1.96 -22.40
CA PHE A 379 5.45 0.91 -23.40
C PHE A 379 6.69 0.67 -24.26
N ALA A 380 7.78 1.41 -24.04
CA ALA A 380 9.07 1.10 -24.63
C ALA A 380 9.52 -0.32 -24.26
N LYS A 381 10.03 -1.06 -25.25
CA LYS A 381 10.42 -2.49 -25.14
C LYS A 381 11.36 -2.76 -23.96
N GLU A 382 12.30 -1.86 -23.70
CA GLU A 382 13.27 -1.92 -22.60
C GLU A 382 12.58 -1.96 -21.23
N ASN A 383 11.52 -1.16 -21.05
CA ASN A 383 10.78 -1.08 -19.79
C ASN A 383 9.85 -2.28 -19.62
N LEU A 384 9.18 -2.72 -20.69
CA LEU A 384 8.32 -3.91 -20.63
C LEU A 384 9.09 -5.17 -20.22
N ASN A 385 10.33 -5.33 -20.70
CA ASN A 385 11.20 -6.45 -20.32
C ASN A 385 11.57 -6.45 -18.83
N GLN A 386 11.64 -5.28 -18.20
CA GLN A 386 11.91 -5.14 -16.76
C GLN A 386 10.67 -5.41 -15.89
N LEU A 387 9.46 -5.28 -16.46
CA LEU A 387 8.18 -5.44 -15.76
C LEU A 387 7.67 -6.89 -15.79
N SER A 388 8.52 -7.84 -15.37
CA SER A 388 8.21 -9.27 -15.43
C SER A 388 7.22 -9.75 -14.35
N GLU A 389 7.08 -9.00 -13.25
CA GLU A 389 6.20 -9.36 -12.13
C GLU A 389 4.73 -9.40 -12.56
N SER A 390 4.01 -10.47 -12.22
CA SER A 390 2.59 -10.66 -12.58
C SER A 390 1.72 -9.45 -12.24
N ARG A 391 1.99 -8.82 -11.09
CA ARG A 391 1.26 -7.65 -10.61
C ARG A 391 1.45 -6.41 -11.48
N MET A 392 2.66 -6.22 -12.01
CA MET A 392 2.93 -5.12 -12.95
C MET A 392 2.21 -5.37 -14.27
N LYS A 393 2.22 -6.63 -14.75
CA LYS A 393 1.46 -7.04 -15.94
C LYS A 393 -0.04 -6.75 -15.80
N GLU A 394 -0.62 -6.93 -14.63
CA GLU A 394 -2.03 -6.62 -14.37
C GLU A 394 -2.35 -5.13 -14.50
N LYS A 395 -1.49 -4.28 -13.93
CA LYS A 395 -1.66 -2.83 -14.04
C LYS A 395 -1.38 -2.33 -15.46
N LEU A 396 -0.37 -2.88 -16.13
CA LEU A 396 -0.09 -2.62 -17.54
C LEU A 396 -1.28 -2.97 -18.43
N PHE A 397 -1.89 -4.14 -18.20
CA PHE A 397 -3.10 -4.56 -18.89
C PHE A 397 -4.24 -3.58 -18.64
N PHE A 398 -4.46 -3.19 -17.39
CA PHE A 398 -5.46 -2.17 -17.03
C PHE A 398 -5.23 -0.83 -17.76
N ILE A 399 -4.01 -0.28 -17.70
CA ILE A 399 -3.65 1.00 -18.33
C ILE A 399 -3.87 0.91 -19.84
N SER A 400 -3.32 -0.13 -20.49
CA SER A 400 -3.38 -0.27 -21.95
C SER A 400 -4.81 -0.47 -22.47
N GLN A 401 -5.64 -1.28 -21.80
CA GLN A 401 -7.01 -1.51 -22.24
C GLN A 401 -7.90 -0.30 -21.98
N SER A 402 -7.69 0.40 -20.85
CA SER A 402 -8.39 1.65 -20.56
C SER A 402 -8.04 2.73 -21.58
N HIS A 403 -6.76 2.87 -21.92
CA HIS A 403 -6.28 3.81 -22.93
C HIS A 403 -6.88 3.50 -24.31
N LYS A 404 -6.82 2.24 -24.75
CA LYS A 404 -7.39 1.79 -26.03
C LYS A 404 -8.89 2.09 -26.15
N LEU A 405 -9.64 1.97 -25.05
CA LEU A 405 -11.08 2.22 -25.06
C LEU A 405 -11.43 3.71 -25.03
N LEU A 406 -10.69 4.50 -24.27
CA LEU A 406 -11.02 5.91 -24.01
C LEU A 406 -10.36 6.88 -25.01
N CYS A 407 -9.31 6.45 -25.71
CA CYS A 407 -8.54 7.28 -26.63
C CYS A 407 -8.54 6.73 -28.07
N SER A 408 -8.02 7.55 -29.01
CA SER A 408 -7.93 7.19 -30.43
C SER A 408 -6.97 6.01 -30.67
N PRO A 409 -7.26 5.10 -31.62
CA PRO A 409 -6.42 3.92 -31.91
C PRO A 409 -5.03 4.24 -32.45
N GLN A 410 -4.72 5.51 -32.77
CA GLN A 410 -3.40 5.95 -33.26
C GLN A 410 -2.37 6.19 -32.14
N ARG A 411 -2.77 6.09 -30.87
CA ARG A 411 -1.93 6.39 -29.70
C ARG A 411 -1.17 5.14 -29.18
N PRO A 412 -0.11 5.28 -28.36
CA PRO A 412 0.67 4.13 -27.89
C PRO A 412 -0.15 3.16 -27.01
N TYR A 413 -0.15 1.88 -27.35
CA TYR A 413 -0.73 0.79 -26.54
C TYR A 413 0.18 -0.44 -26.54
N LEU A 414 -0.03 -1.36 -25.60
CA LEU A 414 0.69 -2.63 -25.58
C LEU A 414 0.37 -3.41 -26.86
N ASP A 415 1.42 -3.82 -27.58
CA ASP A 415 1.28 -4.65 -28.77
C ASP A 415 0.47 -5.93 -28.44
N GLN A 416 -0.31 -6.40 -29.42
CA GLN A 416 -1.16 -7.57 -29.33
C GLN A 416 -0.35 -8.81 -28.95
N MET A 417 0.89 -8.94 -29.45
CA MET A 417 1.79 -10.03 -29.05
C MET A 417 2.06 -10.05 -27.54
N TYR A 418 2.24 -8.89 -26.92
CA TYR A 418 2.43 -8.80 -25.47
C TYR A 418 1.15 -9.18 -24.73
N LEU A 419 -0.01 -8.71 -25.20
CA LEU A 419 -1.31 -9.07 -24.63
C LEU A 419 -1.57 -10.58 -24.71
N ASP A 420 -1.25 -11.21 -25.83
CA ASP A 420 -1.43 -12.65 -26.04
C ASP A 420 -0.49 -13.49 -25.15
N SER A 421 0.65 -12.92 -24.74
CA SER A 421 1.57 -13.54 -23.78
C SER A 421 1.10 -13.45 -22.32
N LEU A 422 0.06 -12.65 -22.03
CA LEU A 422 -0.41 -12.47 -20.67
C LEU A 422 -1.11 -13.73 -20.14
N PRO A 423 -0.89 -14.10 -18.87
CA PRO A 423 -1.57 -15.24 -18.27
C PRO A 423 -3.10 -15.11 -18.34
N ARG A 424 -3.80 -16.21 -18.67
CA ARG A 424 -5.28 -16.21 -18.79
C ARG A 424 -6.01 -15.72 -17.55
N HIS A 425 -5.45 -15.92 -16.35
CA HIS A 425 -6.06 -15.43 -15.11
C HIS A 425 -6.14 -13.90 -15.02
N LEU A 426 -5.42 -13.16 -15.88
CA LEU A 426 -5.52 -11.69 -15.94
C LEU A 426 -6.84 -11.21 -16.56
N TYR A 427 -7.58 -12.07 -17.24
CA TYR A 427 -8.85 -11.74 -17.91
C TYR A 427 -10.08 -11.97 -17.02
N GLY A 428 -9.88 -12.36 -15.75
CA GLY A 428 -10.95 -12.76 -14.84
C GLY A 428 -11.18 -14.28 -14.83
N SER A 429 -11.77 -14.79 -13.76
CA SER A 429 -12.15 -16.20 -13.62
C SER A 429 -13.49 -16.30 -12.92
N TRP A 430 -14.45 -16.97 -13.57
CA TRP A 430 -15.77 -17.25 -12.99
C TRP A 430 -15.69 -18.02 -11.67
N GLU A 431 -14.75 -18.96 -11.55
CA GLU A 431 -14.55 -19.72 -10.31
C GLU A 431 -14.12 -18.84 -9.15
N ILE A 432 -13.24 -17.87 -9.43
CA ILE A 432 -12.76 -16.92 -8.43
C ILE A 432 -13.90 -15.97 -8.04
N GLU A 433 -14.61 -15.42 -9.02
CA GLU A 433 -15.67 -14.44 -8.78
C GLU A 433 -16.87 -15.06 -8.05
N LYS A 434 -17.23 -16.32 -8.36
CA LYS A 434 -18.27 -17.04 -7.62
C LYS A 434 -17.95 -17.19 -6.13
N ARG A 435 -16.68 -17.41 -5.78
CA ARG A 435 -16.23 -17.50 -4.37
C ARG A 435 -16.21 -16.14 -3.68
N LYS A 436 -15.89 -15.07 -4.42
CA LYS A 436 -15.76 -13.71 -3.88
C LYS A 436 -17.08 -12.97 -3.75
N ARG A 437 -18.03 -13.21 -4.65
CA ARG A 437 -19.28 -12.46 -4.76
C ARG A 437 -20.47 -13.42 -4.69
N PRO A 438 -20.76 -14.03 -3.52
CA PRO A 438 -21.91 -14.91 -3.39
C PRO A 438 -23.22 -14.22 -3.78
N TYR A 439 -23.36 -12.93 -3.46
CA TYR A 439 -24.53 -12.13 -3.82
C TYR A 439 -24.74 -11.97 -5.34
N PHE A 440 -23.67 -12.05 -6.15
CA PHE A 440 -23.78 -12.02 -7.62
C PHE A 440 -24.67 -13.16 -8.13
N SER A 441 -24.53 -14.36 -7.55
CA SER A 441 -25.32 -15.52 -7.96
C SER A 441 -26.80 -15.36 -7.57
N ILE A 442 -27.06 -14.73 -6.42
CA ILE A 442 -28.42 -14.44 -5.94
C ILE A 442 -29.12 -13.45 -6.87
N VAL A 443 -28.44 -12.35 -7.22
CA VAL A 443 -28.97 -11.35 -8.16
C VAL A 443 -29.26 -11.99 -9.53
N MET A 444 -28.31 -12.76 -10.06
CA MET A 444 -28.48 -13.45 -11.34
C MET A 444 -29.66 -14.43 -11.32
N GLN A 445 -29.80 -15.24 -10.27
CA GLN A 445 -30.91 -16.17 -10.12
C GLN A 445 -32.24 -15.43 -10.07
N ARG A 446 -32.33 -14.36 -9.26
CA ARG A 446 -33.57 -13.58 -9.13
C ARG A 446 -34.00 -12.97 -10.46
N LEU A 447 -33.06 -12.46 -11.25
CA LEU A 447 -33.36 -11.93 -12.58
C LEU A 447 -33.85 -13.01 -13.54
N LEU A 448 -33.26 -14.21 -13.49
CA LEU A 448 -33.67 -15.35 -14.31
C LEU A 448 -35.07 -15.87 -13.96
N GLU A 449 -35.52 -15.77 -12.71
CA GLU A 449 -36.90 -16.07 -12.31
C GLU A 449 -37.92 -15.09 -12.92
N CYS A 450 -37.48 -13.87 -13.27
CA CYS A 450 -38.33 -12.84 -13.85
C CYS A 450 -38.34 -12.84 -15.39
N VAL A 451 -37.57 -13.70 -16.05
CA VAL A 451 -37.52 -13.77 -17.52
C VAL A 451 -37.73 -15.20 -18.02
N PRO A 452 -38.33 -15.39 -19.21
CA PRO A 452 -38.65 -16.73 -19.69
C PRO A 452 -37.41 -17.57 -20.07
N ASN A 453 -36.27 -16.93 -20.40
CA ASN A 453 -35.03 -17.64 -20.72
C ASN A 453 -33.77 -16.77 -20.54
N ARG A 454 -32.59 -17.39 -20.67
CA ARG A 454 -31.27 -16.75 -20.53
C ARG A 454 -30.90 -15.78 -21.66
N TYR A 455 -31.69 -15.68 -22.72
CA TYR A 455 -31.42 -14.72 -23.80
C TYR A 455 -31.74 -13.27 -23.38
N TYR A 456 -32.48 -13.07 -22.29
CA TYR A 456 -32.83 -11.74 -21.75
C TYR A 456 -31.86 -11.23 -20.68
N VAL A 457 -31.09 -12.14 -20.05
CA VAL A 457 -30.16 -11.84 -18.97
C VAL A 457 -28.91 -12.69 -19.14
N LYS A 458 -27.76 -12.05 -19.36
CA LYS A 458 -26.47 -12.71 -19.57
C LYS A 458 -25.45 -12.19 -18.57
N SER A 459 -24.52 -13.02 -18.14
CA SER A 459 -23.35 -12.56 -17.37
C SER A 459 -22.09 -12.60 -18.24
N ALA A 460 -21.26 -11.56 -18.19
CA ALA A 460 -20.04 -11.47 -19.00
C ALA A 460 -19.00 -10.55 -18.36
N PHE A 461 -17.72 -10.78 -18.68
CA PHE A 461 -16.65 -9.81 -18.41
C PHE A 461 -16.59 -8.79 -19.55
N ILE A 462 -17.48 -7.79 -19.54
CA ILE A 462 -17.55 -6.75 -20.59
C ILE A 462 -16.18 -6.06 -20.71
N LEU A 463 -15.64 -5.66 -19.56
CA LEU A 463 -14.32 -5.03 -19.44
C LEU A 463 -13.34 -5.98 -18.72
N LYS A 464 -12.74 -6.90 -19.47
CA LYS A 464 -11.87 -7.98 -18.93
C LYS A 464 -10.74 -7.49 -18.02
N HIS A 465 -10.23 -6.28 -18.24
CA HIS A 465 -9.14 -5.70 -17.46
C HIS A 465 -9.55 -5.23 -16.05
N PHE A 466 -10.85 -5.19 -15.73
CA PHE A 466 -11.35 -5.01 -14.36
C PHE A 466 -11.50 -6.33 -13.60
N LYS A 467 -11.53 -7.47 -14.30
CA LYS A 467 -11.70 -8.82 -13.72
C LYS A 467 -12.94 -8.99 -12.85
N SER A 468 -13.95 -8.13 -13.02
CA SER A 468 -15.27 -8.31 -12.42
C SER A 468 -16.31 -8.52 -13.52
N PRO A 469 -17.19 -9.52 -13.37
CA PRO A 469 -18.25 -9.77 -14.33
C PRO A 469 -19.42 -8.81 -14.10
N ASP A 470 -20.11 -8.51 -15.19
CA ASP A 470 -21.33 -7.72 -15.22
C ASP A 470 -22.53 -8.62 -15.53
N ILE A 471 -23.71 -8.25 -15.05
CA ILE A 471 -24.99 -8.80 -15.53
C ILE A 471 -25.57 -7.83 -16.56
N ILE A 472 -25.82 -8.34 -17.76
CA ILE A 472 -26.31 -7.59 -18.92
C ILE A 472 -27.81 -7.80 -19.03
N ILE A 473 -28.55 -6.70 -19.22
CA ILE A 473 -29.99 -6.70 -19.48
C ILE A 473 -30.28 -5.70 -20.59
N HIS A 474 -31.13 -6.07 -21.55
CA HIS A 474 -31.64 -5.17 -22.59
C HIS A 474 -33.10 -4.84 -22.29
N LEU A 475 -33.47 -3.57 -22.14
CA LEU A 475 -34.87 -3.16 -21.91
C LEU A 475 -35.34 -2.23 -23.02
N ASN A 476 -36.53 -2.48 -23.57
CA ASN A 476 -37.15 -1.54 -24.53
C ASN A 476 -37.58 -0.22 -23.86
N THR A 477 -38.12 0.70 -24.66
CA THR A 477 -38.69 1.98 -24.21
C THR A 477 -39.78 1.84 -23.15
N ASN A 478 -40.52 0.73 -23.16
CA ASN A 478 -41.54 0.38 -22.17
C ASN A 478 -40.98 -0.33 -20.92
N GLN A 479 -39.65 -0.36 -20.75
CA GLN A 479 -38.95 -1.03 -19.64
C GLN A 479 -39.20 -2.55 -19.55
N GLN A 480 -39.56 -3.17 -20.67
CA GLN A 480 -39.74 -4.60 -20.78
C GLN A 480 -38.45 -5.26 -21.31
N PRO A 481 -38.10 -6.47 -20.81
CA PRO A 481 -36.89 -7.15 -21.23
C PRO A 481 -36.97 -7.57 -22.69
N GLN A 482 -35.90 -7.29 -23.44
CA GLN A 482 -35.65 -7.73 -24.81
C GLN A 482 -34.52 -8.74 -24.86
N ILE A 483 -34.48 -9.49 -25.96
CA ILE A 483 -33.37 -10.42 -26.23
C ILE A 483 -32.07 -9.61 -26.35
N ILE A 484 -31.03 -10.09 -25.70
CA ILE A 484 -29.68 -9.54 -25.80
C ILE A 484 -29.11 -9.93 -27.18
N PRO A 485 -28.74 -8.96 -28.02
CA PRO A 485 -28.18 -9.23 -29.34
C PRO A 485 -26.94 -10.12 -29.26
N ASN A 486 -26.79 -11.06 -30.20
CA ASN A 486 -25.59 -11.89 -30.28
C ASN A 486 -24.36 -11.02 -30.61
N GLU A 487 -23.32 -11.17 -29.78
CA GLU A 487 -22.06 -10.42 -29.84
C GLU A 487 -21.29 -10.73 -31.15
N THR A 488 -21.62 -10.07 -32.25
CA THR A 488 -20.69 -9.89 -33.37
C THR A 488 -19.96 -8.56 -33.16
N LYS A 489 -18.62 -8.59 -33.20
CA LYS A 489 -17.72 -7.46 -32.84
C LYS A 489 -18.03 -6.09 -33.48
N LYS A 490 -18.89 -6.04 -34.51
CA LYS A 490 -19.31 -4.81 -35.18
C LYS A 490 -20.60 -4.19 -34.61
N SER A 491 -21.44 -4.91 -33.86
CA SER A 491 -22.78 -4.45 -33.51
C SER A 491 -22.87 -3.50 -32.31
N LEU A 492 -21.92 -3.50 -31.37
CA LEU A 492 -21.97 -2.63 -30.18
C LEU A 492 -21.53 -1.18 -30.47
N GLN A 493 -20.70 -0.96 -31.49
CA GLN A 493 -20.31 0.38 -31.95
C GLN A 493 -21.34 1.02 -32.88
N SER A 494 -22.26 0.22 -33.43
CA SER A 494 -23.29 0.63 -34.39
C SER A 494 -24.71 0.56 -33.84
N PHE A 495 -24.89 0.50 -32.50
CA PHE A 495 -26.18 0.85 -31.91
C PHE A 495 -26.34 2.36 -32.05
N ASP A 496 -26.73 2.78 -33.26
CA ASP A 496 -27.18 4.13 -33.54
C ASP A 496 -28.34 4.43 -32.59
N LYS A 497 -28.28 5.59 -31.93
CA LYS A 497 -29.31 6.08 -31.00
C LYS A 497 -30.65 6.40 -31.69
N ASN A 498 -30.77 6.11 -32.97
CA ASN A 498 -31.91 6.44 -33.80
C ASN A 498 -32.62 5.13 -34.16
N GLU A 499 -33.90 5.07 -33.76
CA GLU A 499 -34.89 4.00 -33.97
C GLU A 499 -34.96 2.92 -32.87
N ASP A 500 -35.87 3.16 -31.90
CA ASP A 500 -36.60 2.19 -31.04
C ASP A 500 -35.87 1.02 -30.35
N ASN A 501 -34.54 1.00 -30.43
CA ASN A 501 -33.70 -0.01 -29.83
C ASN A 501 -33.49 0.34 -28.36
N GLY A 502 -33.91 -0.56 -27.46
CA GLY A 502 -33.87 -0.38 -26.02
C GLY A 502 -32.50 0.01 -25.43
N SER A 503 -32.48 0.19 -24.11
CA SER A 503 -31.26 0.48 -23.37
C SER A 503 -30.58 -0.78 -22.87
N MET A 504 -29.25 -0.85 -23.06
CA MET A 504 -28.40 -1.90 -22.53
C MET A 504 -27.89 -1.52 -21.14
N TYR A 505 -28.26 -2.29 -20.13
CA TYR A 505 -27.82 -2.09 -18.74
C TYR A 505 -26.71 -3.07 -18.39
N ALA A 506 -25.66 -2.56 -17.72
CA ALA A 506 -24.58 -3.36 -17.16
C ALA A 506 -24.61 -3.24 -15.62
N LEU A 507 -25.09 -4.29 -14.96
CA LEU A 507 -25.25 -4.37 -13.52
C LEU A 507 -23.95 -4.88 -12.89
N GLU A 508 -23.26 -4.00 -12.16
CA GLU A 508 -22.12 -4.36 -11.32
C GLU A 508 -22.64 -4.66 -9.91
N VAL A 509 -22.63 -5.95 -9.56
CA VAL A 509 -22.92 -6.39 -8.19
C VAL A 509 -21.67 -6.23 -7.34
N LEU A 510 -21.72 -5.31 -6.39
CA LEU A 510 -20.59 -5.04 -5.52
C LEU A 510 -20.42 -6.16 -4.50
N CYS A 511 -19.17 -6.36 -4.11
CA CYS A 511 -18.82 -7.11 -2.92
C CYS A 511 -18.41 -6.12 -1.83
N GLU A 512 -18.94 -6.30 -0.61
CA GLU A 512 -18.62 -5.49 0.58
C GLU A 512 -17.10 -5.37 0.81
N GLU A 513 -16.33 -6.36 0.37
CA GLU A 513 -14.88 -6.38 0.58
C GLU A 513 -14.08 -5.63 -0.51
N GLU A 514 -14.53 -5.58 -1.77
CA GLU A 514 -13.64 -5.18 -2.89
C GLU A 514 -13.91 -3.80 -3.51
N LEU A 515 -15.17 -3.34 -3.51
CA LEU A 515 -15.56 -2.16 -4.31
C LEU A 515 -16.21 -1.03 -3.53
N CYS A 516 -16.44 -1.20 -2.22
CA CYS A 516 -16.93 -0.15 -1.35
C CYS A 516 -15.87 0.28 -0.33
N ALA A 517 -15.97 1.55 0.06
CA ALA A 517 -15.47 1.97 1.36
C ALA A 517 -16.14 1.16 2.49
N ASN A 518 -15.66 1.27 3.73
CA ASN A 518 -16.39 0.76 4.89
C ASN A 518 -17.74 1.47 5.12
N ASP A 519 -18.03 2.48 4.31
CA ASP A 519 -19.37 2.98 4.01
C ASP A 519 -19.88 2.21 2.76
N PRO A 520 -20.79 1.23 2.91
CA PRO A 520 -21.21 0.35 1.83
C PRO A 520 -21.89 1.10 0.67
N LEU A 521 -22.37 2.33 0.91
CA LEU A 521 -22.99 3.18 -0.11
C LEU A 521 -21.99 4.01 -0.93
N ARG A 522 -20.69 3.90 -0.64
CA ARG A 522 -19.65 4.67 -1.32
C ARG A 522 -18.71 3.76 -2.13
N PRO A 523 -18.84 3.74 -3.46
CA PRO A 523 -17.94 2.98 -4.32
C PRO A 523 -16.52 3.54 -4.30
N LEU A 524 -15.55 2.67 -4.56
CA LEU A 524 -14.15 3.07 -4.76
C LEU A 524 -13.93 3.59 -6.18
N GLY A 525 -12.79 4.26 -6.40
CA GLY A 525 -12.39 4.82 -7.70
C GLY A 525 -12.46 3.83 -8.87
N LEU A 526 -12.26 2.54 -8.59
CA LEU A 526 -12.28 1.50 -9.62
C LEU A 526 -13.69 1.30 -10.20
N PHE A 527 -14.74 1.46 -9.40
CA PHE A 527 -16.11 1.44 -9.91
C PHE A 527 -16.35 2.60 -10.87
N TYR A 528 -15.99 3.83 -10.48
CA TYR A 528 -16.14 5.02 -11.33
C TYR A 528 -15.38 4.87 -12.66
N ALA A 529 -14.18 4.28 -12.63
CA ALA A 529 -13.43 3.95 -13.82
C ALA A 529 -14.18 2.96 -14.73
N LYS A 530 -14.72 1.88 -14.16
CA LYS A 530 -15.49 0.87 -14.89
C LYS A 530 -16.75 1.46 -15.51
N ALA A 531 -17.51 2.21 -14.71
CA ALA A 531 -18.76 2.85 -15.14
C ALA A 531 -18.56 3.78 -16.34
N ARG A 532 -17.52 4.65 -16.31
CA ARG A 532 -17.18 5.51 -17.45
C ARG A 532 -16.84 4.73 -18.72
N GLN A 533 -16.13 3.63 -18.57
CA GLN A 533 -15.76 2.78 -19.70
C GLN A 533 -16.94 1.99 -20.26
N LEU A 534 -17.88 1.56 -19.40
CA LEU A 534 -19.14 0.96 -19.82
C LEU A 534 -20.00 1.97 -20.60
N GLN A 535 -20.08 3.22 -20.12
CA GLN A 535 -20.78 4.30 -20.83
C GLN A 535 -20.15 4.57 -22.21
N LYS A 536 -18.82 4.49 -22.34
CA LYS A 536 -18.12 4.60 -23.63
C LYS A 536 -18.50 3.47 -24.61
N LEU A 537 -18.93 2.32 -24.10
CA LEU A 537 -19.44 1.18 -24.87
C LEU A 537 -20.98 1.19 -24.99
N ASN A 538 -21.65 2.32 -24.71
CA ASN A 538 -23.10 2.49 -24.76
C ASN A 538 -23.90 1.62 -23.77
N TYR A 539 -23.28 1.17 -22.68
CA TYR A 539 -24.00 0.55 -21.55
C TYR A 539 -24.38 1.60 -20.51
N ILE A 540 -25.56 1.43 -19.90
CA ILE A 540 -25.98 2.15 -18.70
C ILE A 540 -25.48 1.37 -17.48
N PRO A 541 -24.46 1.88 -16.74
CA PRO A 541 -23.95 1.20 -15.56
C PRO A 541 -24.99 1.28 -14.43
N VAL A 542 -25.20 0.15 -13.76
CA VAL A 542 -26.09 0.05 -12.60
C VAL A 542 -25.31 -0.57 -11.46
N ILE A 543 -25.30 0.10 -10.32
CA ILE A 543 -24.63 -0.43 -9.13
C ILE A 543 -25.62 -1.18 -8.23
N ILE A 544 -25.27 -2.39 -7.81
CA ILE A 544 -26.09 -3.18 -6.89
C ILE A 544 -25.27 -3.44 -5.62
N TYR A 545 -25.75 -2.90 -4.49
CA TYR A 545 -25.17 -3.17 -3.18
C TYR A 545 -25.69 -4.50 -2.62
N PRO A 546 -24.89 -5.23 -1.82
CA PRO A 546 -25.36 -6.39 -1.08
C PRO A 546 -26.54 -6.11 -0.15
N SER A 547 -26.62 -4.87 0.37
CA SER A 547 -27.74 -4.39 1.19
C SER A 547 -28.99 -4.04 0.39
N ASP A 548 -28.94 -4.03 -0.95
CA ASP A 548 -30.10 -3.68 -1.76
C ASP A 548 -31.17 -4.78 -1.67
N SER A 549 -32.43 -4.38 -1.47
CA SER A 549 -33.59 -5.25 -1.32
C SER A 549 -34.07 -5.94 -2.62
N LEU A 550 -33.17 -6.24 -3.57
CA LEU A 550 -33.57 -6.85 -4.84
C LEU A 550 -34.32 -8.19 -4.65
N HIS A 551 -33.96 -8.93 -3.61
CA HIS A 551 -34.62 -10.17 -3.21
C HIS A 551 -36.06 -9.97 -2.65
N GLN A 552 -36.43 -8.75 -2.25
CA GLN A 552 -37.75 -8.42 -1.72
C GLN A 552 -38.74 -7.96 -2.81
N VAL A 553 -38.24 -7.63 -4.00
CA VAL A 553 -39.05 -7.26 -5.16
C VAL A 553 -39.81 -8.50 -5.63
N LYS A 554 -41.15 -8.46 -5.69
CA LYS A 554 -41.98 -9.67 -5.85
C LYS A 554 -42.32 -9.97 -7.30
N THR A 555 -42.50 -8.93 -8.13
CA THR A 555 -42.96 -9.09 -9.52
C THR A 555 -41.87 -8.78 -10.55
N LYS A 556 -42.09 -9.26 -11.77
CA LYS A 556 -41.22 -9.00 -12.93
C LYS A 556 -41.20 -7.52 -13.29
N GLU A 557 -42.35 -6.87 -13.25
CA GLU A 557 -42.47 -5.45 -13.61
C GLU A 557 -41.77 -4.56 -12.58
N GLU A 558 -41.85 -4.93 -11.30
CA GLU A 558 -41.17 -4.21 -10.23
C GLU A 558 -39.64 -4.33 -10.34
N ILE A 559 -39.08 -5.49 -10.74
CA ILE A 559 -37.62 -5.66 -10.78
C ILE A 559 -36.98 -4.80 -11.86
N PHE A 560 -37.61 -4.68 -13.04
CA PHE A 560 -37.09 -3.84 -14.12
C PHE A 560 -37.28 -2.36 -13.82
N LYS A 561 -38.42 -1.95 -13.24
CA LYS A 561 -38.60 -0.59 -12.72
C LYS A 561 -37.55 -0.25 -11.65
N TRP A 562 -37.24 -1.20 -10.77
CA TRP A 562 -36.19 -1.04 -9.77
C TRP A 562 -34.83 -0.84 -10.42
N ILE A 563 -34.47 -1.63 -11.45
CA ILE A 563 -33.21 -1.47 -12.20
C ILE A 563 -33.12 -0.09 -12.84
N VAL A 564 -34.18 0.39 -13.50
CA VAL A 564 -34.20 1.70 -14.15
C VAL A 564 -34.03 2.81 -13.12
N LYS A 565 -34.78 2.77 -12.01
CA LYS A 565 -34.64 3.71 -10.90
C LYS A 565 -33.22 3.68 -10.32
N ARG A 566 -32.63 2.49 -10.24
CA ARG A 566 -31.28 2.30 -9.72
C ARG A 566 -30.21 2.81 -10.67
N ALA A 567 -30.43 2.69 -11.98
CA ALA A 567 -29.58 3.27 -13.00
C ALA A 567 -29.56 4.80 -12.88
N GLN A 568 -30.73 5.44 -12.70
CA GLN A 568 -30.82 6.88 -12.47
C GLN A 568 -30.07 7.30 -11.20
N ALA A 569 -30.20 6.55 -10.11
CA ALA A 569 -29.43 6.82 -8.89
C ALA A 569 -27.92 6.63 -9.10
N THR A 570 -27.51 5.66 -9.91
CA THR A 570 -26.11 5.44 -10.28
C THR A 570 -25.60 6.59 -11.13
N GLU A 571 -26.38 7.08 -12.09
CA GLU A 571 -26.05 8.24 -12.91
C GLU A 571 -25.91 9.52 -12.08
N LEU A 572 -26.83 9.77 -11.14
CA LEU A 572 -26.70 10.86 -10.18
C LEU A 572 -25.40 10.73 -9.37
N LEU A 573 -25.06 9.52 -8.91
CA LEU A 573 -23.80 9.27 -8.21
C LEU A 573 -22.58 9.54 -9.10
N LEU A 574 -22.66 9.24 -10.40
CA LEU A 574 -21.58 9.51 -11.37
C LEU A 574 -21.49 11.00 -11.74
N ASN A 575 -22.59 11.76 -11.66
CA ASN A 575 -22.66 13.19 -11.97
C ASN A 575 -22.33 14.08 -10.76
N GLU A 576 -22.75 13.66 -9.56
CA GLU A 576 -22.32 14.22 -8.28
C GLU A 576 -20.84 13.91 -8.02
N ASN A 577 -20.34 12.80 -8.61
CA ASN A 577 -18.93 12.41 -8.62
C ASN A 577 -18.24 12.62 -9.98
#